data_AF-A0A526RVX2-F1
#
_entry.id   AF-A0A526RVX2-F1
#
_cell.length_a   1.000
_cell.length_b   1.000
_cell.length_c   1.000
_cell.angle_alpha   90.00
_cell.angle_beta   90.00
_cell.angle_gamma   90.00
#
_symmetry.space_group_name_H-M   'P 1'
#
loop_
_entity.id
_entity.type
_entity.pdbx_description
1 polymer ?
#
loop_
_entity_poly.entity_id
_entity_poly.type
_entity_poly.pdbx_seq_one_letter_code
_entity_poly.pdbx_strand_id
1 'polypeptide(L)'
;VLLGSDCTLNGKTLTALPTRDSLLPILAVLASMASTKKKLSQLRELWSLPVCASDRLQDFSTESSSRLMDRLANFDVLQQFLAPFGTVAEVDETDGLRARMRTDEIIHLRPSGNAPELRCYSEASTESRATAIVASVLNSAQAFASNTVEGI
;
A
#
# COMPACT_ATOMS: atom_id res chain seq x y z
N VAL A 1 -0.48 13.70 7.97
CA VAL A 1 -0.01 14.86 8.77
C VAL A 1 1.49 14.69 8.95
N LEU A 2 2.32 15.71 8.72
CA LEU A 2 3.79 15.57 8.76
C LEU A 2 4.43 16.07 10.07
N LEU A 3 3.86 17.10 10.71
CA LEU A 3 4.24 17.53 12.07
C LEU A 3 2.98 17.62 12.92
N GLY A 4 2.51 16.48 13.43
CA GLY A 4 1.37 16.45 14.38
C GLY A 4 1.73 17.01 15.76
N SER A 5 3.00 17.32 15.99
CA SER A 5 3.58 17.90 17.19
C SER A 5 4.73 18.82 16.84
N ASP A 6 5.11 19.69 17.76
CA ASP A 6 6.33 20.50 17.64
C ASP A 6 7.57 19.59 17.53
N CYS A 7 8.59 20.02 16.80
CA CYS A 7 9.88 19.33 16.75
C CYS A 7 11.05 20.32 16.81
N THR A 8 12.17 19.91 17.40
CA THR A 8 13.38 20.73 17.50
C THR A 8 14.41 20.29 16.47
N LEU A 9 14.88 21.23 15.65
CA LEU A 9 15.91 21.02 14.65
C LEU A 9 16.95 22.14 14.75
N ASN A 10 18.22 21.77 14.95
CA ASN A 10 19.34 22.73 15.08
C ASN A 10 19.07 23.86 16.11
N GLY A 11 18.46 23.51 17.24
CA GLY A 11 18.12 24.47 18.30
C GLY A 11 16.94 25.40 17.99
N LYS A 12 16.25 25.21 16.85
CA LYS A 12 15.01 25.93 16.50
C LYS A 12 13.82 24.99 16.61
N THR A 13 12.69 25.52 17.06
CA THR A 13 11.43 24.78 17.10
C THR A 13 10.66 24.98 15.80
N LEU A 14 10.31 23.89 15.14
CA LEU A 14 9.29 23.84 14.10
C LEU A 14 7.96 23.55 14.81
N THR A 15 7.02 24.47 14.70
CA THR A 15 5.69 24.32 15.32
C THR A 15 4.86 23.27 14.60
N ALA A 16 3.97 22.61 15.33
CA ALA A 16 3.03 21.65 14.79
C ALA A 16 2.21 22.24 13.64
N LEU A 17 2.04 21.43 12.59
CA LEU A 17 1.11 21.66 11.50
C LEU A 17 0.29 20.38 11.35
N PRO A 18 -0.85 20.25 12.05
CA PRO A 18 -1.65 19.02 12.13
C PRO A 18 -2.47 18.76 10.85
N THR A 19 -1.89 19.06 9.69
CA THR A 19 -2.44 18.79 8.36
C THR A 19 -1.34 18.23 7.45
N ARG A 20 -1.69 17.90 6.21
CA ARG A 20 -0.70 17.51 5.20
C ARG A 20 0.09 18.74 4.78
N ASP A 21 1.38 18.55 4.53
CA ASP A 21 2.26 19.56 3.97
C ASP A 21 3.12 18.91 2.88
N SER A 22 3.34 19.64 1.79
CA SER A 22 4.20 19.19 0.70
C SER A 22 5.59 19.83 0.74
N LEU A 23 5.72 21.01 1.36
CA LEU A 23 6.96 21.78 1.31
C LEU A 23 8.01 21.23 2.28
N LEU A 24 7.63 20.91 3.51
CA LEU A 24 8.52 20.35 4.52
C LEU A 24 9.23 19.07 4.08
N PRO A 25 8.57 18.03 3.52
CA PRO A 25 9.28 16.83 3.08
C PRO A 25 10.24 17.13 1.92
N ILE A 26 9.90 18.05 1.01
CA ILE A 26 10.83 18.51 -0.04
C ILE A 26 12.08 19.15 0.58
N LEU A 27 11.88 20.09 1.51
CA LEU A 27 12.98 20.78 2.19
C LEU A 27 13.82 19.82 3.05
N ALA A 28 13.21 18.87 3.73
CA ALA A 28 13.91 17.86 4.53
C ALA A 28 14.83 16.98 3.66
N VAL A 29 14.36 16.58 2.47
CA VAL A 29 15.17 15.83 1.50
C VAL A 29 16.32 16.70 0.98
N LEU A 30 16.05 17.95 0.57
CA LEU A 30 17.09 18.86 0.07
C LEU A 30 18.14 19.18 1.15
N ALA A 31 17.72 19.40 2.39
CA ALA A 31 18.62 19.61 3.52
C ALA A 31 19.46 18.34 3.82
N SER A 32 18.86 17.15 3.70
CA SER A 32 19.58 15.89 3.83
C SER A 32 20.65 15.77 2.74
N MET A 33 20.30 16.03 1.48
CA MET A 33 21.26 16.05 0.37
C MET A 33 22.41 17.03 0.60
N ALA A 34 22.11 18.25 1.07
CA ALA A 34 23.12 19.28 1.35
C ALA A 34 24.06 18.87 2.50
N SER A 35 23.52 18.27 3.57
CA SER A 35 24.30 17.86 4.74
C SER A 35 25.18 16.64 4.47
N THR A 36 24.69 15.64 3.73
CA THR A 36 25.42 14.40 3.44
C THR A 36 26.27 14.47 2.18
N LYS A 37 26.10 15.54 1.36
CA LYS A 37 26.70 15.69 0.02
C LYS A 37 26.40 14.50 -0.91
N LYS A 38 25.29 13.80 -0.70
CA LYS A 38 24.84 12.66 -1.52
C LYS A 38 23.78 13.10 -2.53
N LYS A 39 23.70 12.38 -3.65
CA LYS A 39 22.58 12.52 -4.61
C LYS A 39 21.30 11.94 -4.00
N LEU A 40 20.14 12.42 -4.46
CA LEU A 40 18.83 11.90 -4.02
C LEU A 40 18.72 10.37 -4.16
N SER A 41 19.19 9.82 -5.29
CA SER A 41 19.15 8.37 -5.55
C SER A 41 19.94 7.55 -4.52
N GLN A 42 20.96 8.14 -3.90
CA GLN A 42 21.80 7.49 -2.90
C GLN A 42 21.24 7.66 -1.48
N LEU A 43 20.33 8.61 -1.24
CA LEU A 43 19.71 8.77 0.08
C LEU A 43 18.84 7.57 0.47
N ARG A 44 18.28 6.84 -0.52
CA ARG A 44 17.55 5.59 -0.29
C ARG A 44 18.32 4.60 0.58
N GLU A 45 19.64 4.55 0.43
CA GLU A 45 20.52 3.64 1.16
C GLU A 45 20.50 3.87 2.68
N LEU A 46 20.05 5.05 3.14
CA LEU A 46 20.01 5.40 4.56
C LEU A 46 18.87 4.71 5.33
N TRP A 47 17.79 4.30 4.65
CA TRP A 47 16.55 3.89 5.32
C TRP A 47 16.21 2.41 5.17
N SER A 48 16.99 1.64 4.38
CA SER A 48 16.80 0.19 4.16
C SER A 48 15.33 -0.20 3.99
N LEU A 49 14.56 0.62 3.26
CA LEU A 49 13.12 0.45 3.13
C LEU A 49 12.79 -0.82 2.35
N PRO A 50 11.69 -1.52 2.68
CA PRO A 50 11.21 -2.64 1.89
C PRO A 50 10.92 -2.21 0.45
N VAL A 51 10.95 -3.17 -0.47
CA VAL A 51 10.54 -2.89 -1.85
C VAL A 51 9.04 -3.00 -1.93
N CYS A 52 8.39 -1.87 -2.20
CA CYS A 52 6.94 -1.76 -2.29
C CYS A 52 6.50 -1.51 -3.74
N ALA A 53 5.33 -2.03 -4.09
CA ALA A 53 4.59 -1.61 -5.27
C ALA A 53 3.14 -1.28 -4.89
N SER A 54 2.49 -0.41 -5.66
CA SER A 54 1.10 -0.07 -5.46
C SER A 54 0.43 0.32 -6.76
N ASP A 55 -0.81 -0.10 -6.96
CA ASP A 55 -1.64 0.33 -8.08
C ASP A 55 -3.12 0.25 -7.71
N ARG A 56 -4.00 0.59 -8.64
CA ARG A 56 -5.45 0.62 -8.46
C ARG A 56 -6.21 0.18 -9.71
N LEU A 57 -7.35 -0.45 -9.47
CA LEU A 57 -8.43 -0.52 -10.46
C LEU A 57 -9.26 0.76 -10.36
N GLN A 58 -9.38 1.47 -11.47
CA GLN A 58 -10.33 2.57 -11.63
C GLN A 58 -11.69 2.02 -12.08
N ASP A 59 -12.76 2.80 -11.89
CA ASP A 59 -14.13 2.42 -12.23
C ASP A 59 -14.59 1.10 -11.59
N PHE A 60 -14.03 0.77 -10.43
CA PHE A 60 -14.38 -0.42 -9.66
C PHE A 60 -15.41 -0.02 -8.61
N SER A 61 -16.68 -0.40 -8.84
CA SER A 61 -17.79 0.08 -8.03
C SER A 61 -17.65 -0.25 -6.54
N THR A 62 -18.25 0.60 -5.69
CA THR A 62 -18.31 0.36 -4.24
C THR A 62 -18.99 -0.96 -3.91
N GLU A 63 -20.01 -1.37 -4.69
CA GLU A 63 -20.68 -2.65 -4.53
C GLU A 63 -19.76 -3.83 -4.83
N SER A 64 -19.05 -3.80 -5.96
CA SER A 64 -18.06 -4.83 -6.31
C SER A 64 -16.94 -4.92 -5.27
N SER A 65 -16.51 -3.78 -4.75
CA SER A 65 -15.55 -3.71 -3.64
C SER A 65 -16.09 -4.38 -2.39
N SER A 66 -17.28 -3.99 -1.92
CA SER A 66 -17.90 -4.59 -0.73
C SER A 66 -18.01 -6.09 -0.87
N ARG A 67 -18.57 -6.58 -1.99
CA ARG A 67 -18.78 -8.01 -2.24
C ARG A 67 -17.46 -8.79 -2.28
N LEU A 68 -16.41 -8.22 -2.85
CA LEU A 68 -15.08 -8.84 -2.85
C LEU A 68 -14.52 -8.91 -1.42
N MET A 69 -14.56 -7.80 -0.68
CA MET A 69 -14.03 -7.74 0.69
C MET A 69 -14.81 -8.68 1.63
N ASP A 70 -16.14 -8.72 1.54
CA ASP A 70 -16.99 -9.62 2.32
C ASP A 70 -16.66 -11.09 2.04
N ARG A 71 -16.36 -11.43 0.78
CA ARG A 71 -15.95 -12.78 0.40
C ARG A 71 -14.56 -13.13 0.92
N LEU A 72 -13.63 -12.18 0.88
CA LEU A 72 -12.25 -12.37 1.35
C LEU A 72 -12.12 -12.32 2.88
N ALA A 73 -13.14 -11.87 3.61
CA ALA A 73 -13.18 -11.97 5.07
C ALA A 73 -13.23 -13.45 5.55
N ASN A 74 -13.65 -14.38 4.68
CA ASN A 74 -13.49 -15.81 4.95
C ASN A 74 -12.04 -16.24 4.67
N PHE A 75 -11.35 -16.72 5.71
CA PHE A 75 -9.93 -17.09 5.62
C PHE A 75 -9.61 -18.16 4.58
N ASP A 76 -10.46 -19.18 4.41
CA ASP A 76 -10.22 -20.24 3.42
C ASP A 76 -10.31 -19.69 1.99
N VAL A 77 -11.26 -18.79 1.76
CA VAL A 77 -11.43 -18.10 0.47
C VAL A 77 -10.26 -17.15 0.21
N LEU A 78 -9.82 -16.40 1.23
CA LEU A 78 -8.62 -15.55 1.15
C LEU A 78 -7.37 -16.38 0.83
N GLN A 79 -7.17 -17.50 1.54
CA GLN A 79 -6.05 -18.40 1.31
C GLN A 79 -6.09 -18.97 -0.11
N GLN A 80 -7.27 -19.31 -0.65
CA GLN A 80 -7.40 -19.73 -2.04
C GLN A 80 -7.07 -18.58 -3.01
N PHE A 81 -7.56 -17.38 -2.74
CA PHE A 81 -7.32 -16.19 -3.56
C PHE A 81 -5.84 -15.81 -3.62
N LEU A 82 -5.11 -15.94 -2.50
CA LEU A 82 -3.68 -15.63 -2.39
C LEU A 82 -2.75 -16.83 -2.56
N ALA A 83 -3.28 -18.02 -2.86
CA ALA A 83 -2.50 -19.25 -3.04
C ALA A 83 -1.32 -19.11 -4.04
N PRO A 84 -1.42 -18.34 -5.15
CA PRO A 84 -0.28 -18.13 -6.06
C PRO A 84 0.94 -17.47 -5.41
N PHE A 85 0.77 -16.84 -4.25
CA PHE A 85 1.82 -16.16 -3.49
C PHE A 85 2.23 -16.93 -2.22
N GLY A 86 1.63 -18.10 -1.98
CA GLY A 86 1.93 -18.98 -0.85
C GLY A 86 0.83 -19.00 0.21
N THR A 87 1.25 -19.18 1.46
CA THR A 87 0.34 -19.33 2.61
C THR A 87 0.22 -18.03 3.38
N VAL A 88 -1.02 -17.63 3.68
CA VAL A 88 -1.33 -16.49 4.54
C VAL A 88 -0.95 -16.86 5.97
N ALA A 89 -0.10 -16.03 6.59
CA ALA A 89 0.33 -16.19 7.96
C ALA A 89 -0.54 -15.37 8.93
N GLU A 90 -0.95 -14.17 8.52
CA GLU A 90 -1.66 -13.21 9.35
C GLU A 90 -2.50 -12.28 8.47
N VAL A 91 -3.61 -11.77 9.03
CA VAL A 91 -4.51 -10.83 8.37
C VAL A 91 -4.82 -9.69 9.34
N ASP A 92 -4.74 -8.46 8.84
CA ASP A 92 -5.17 -7.23 9.51
C ASP A 92 -6.27 -6.56 8.69
N GLU A 93 -7.42 -6.30 9.32
CA GLU A 93 -8.63 -5.75 8.71
C GLU A 93 -8.89 -4.28 9.07
N THR A 94 -7.93 -3.60 9.71
CA THR A 94 -8.12 -2.23 10.25
C THR A 94 -8.46 -1.19 9.18
N ASP A 95 -7.87 -1.29 7.98
CA ASP A 95 -8.11 -0.38 6.86
C ASP A 95 -8.00 -1.13 5.52
N GLY A 96 -9.03 -1.91 5.19
CA GLY A 96 -9.01 -2.88 4.09
C GLY A 96 -8.54 -4.26 4.59
N LEU A 97 -7.99 -5.09 3.72
CA LEU A 97 -7.49 -6.43 4.04
C LEU A 97 -6.00 -6.49 3.75
N ARG A 98 -5.20 -6.56 4.80
CA ARG A 98 -3.74 -6.67 4.73
C ARG A 98 -3.31 -8.06 5.17
N ALA A 99 -2.89 -8.88 4.22
CA ALA A 99 -2.34 -10.21 4.46
C ALA A 99 -0.81 -10.15 4.53
N ARG A 100 -0.24 -10.80 5.55
CA ARG A 100 1.18 -11.16 5.60
C ARG A 100 1.33 -12.61 5.22
N MET A 101 2.16 -12.90 4.22
CA MET A 101 2.46 -14.25 3.75
C MET A 101 3.55 -14.89 4.62
N ARG A 102 3.68 -16.22 4.62
CA ARG A 102 4.78 -16.92 5.30
C ARG A 102 6.17 -16.61 4.72
N THR A 103 6.22 -16.04 3.52
CA THR A 103 7.43 -15.51 2.87
C THR A 103 7.77 -14.08 3.33
N ASP A 104 7.02 -13.54 4.31
CA ASP A 104 7.04 -12.15 4.77
C ASP A 104 6.63 -11.11 3.71
N GLU A 105 6.15 -11.56 2.54
CA GLU A 105 5.51 -10.69 1.57
C GLU A 105 4.21 -10.11 2.14
N ILE A 106 3.93 -8.85 1.84
CA ILE A 106 2.68 -8.18 2.21
C ILE A 106 1.82 -8.03 0.97
N ILE A 107 0.51 -8.28 1.12
CA ILE A 107 -0.51 -8.03 0.11
C ILE A 107 -1.65 -7.29 0.80
N HIS A 108 -1.96 -6.08 0.35
CA HIS A 108 -2.98 -5.23 0.97
C HIS A 108 -3.99 -4.74 -0.05
N LEU A 109 -5.23 -5.22 0.06
CA LEU A 109 -6.37 -4.75 -0.71
C LEU A 109 -7.13 -3.69 0.07
N ARG A 110 -7.45 -2.57 -0.57
CA ARG A 110 -8.15 -1.47 0.09
C ARG A 110 -9.11 -0.76 -0.87
N PRO A 111 -10.44 -0.84 -0.63
CA PRO A 111 -11.40 0.01 -1.31
C PRO A 111 -11.14 1.50 -1.00
N SER A 112 -11.24 2.36 -2.00
CA SER A 112 -11.10 3.81 -1.80
C SER A 112 -12.39 4.38 -1.21
N GLY A 113 -12.27 5.13 -0.10
CA GLY A 113 -13.39 5.91 0.45
C GLY A 113 -13.70 7.20 -0.32
N ASN A 114 -12.88 7.56 -1.31
CA ASN A 114 -12.97 8.85 -2.02
C ASN A 114 -13.42 8.73 -3.49
N ALA A 115 -13.38 7.52 -4.06
CA ALA A 115 -13.64 7.27 -5.47
C ALA A 115 -13.98 5.79 -5.68
N PRO A 116 -14.69 5.40 -6.76
CA PRO A 116 -14.91 4.00 -7.13
C PRO A 116 -13.61 3.35 -7.62
N GLU A 117 -12.72 3.04 -6.67
CA GLU A 117 -11.42 2.44 -6.92
C GLU A 117 -11.14 1.33 -5.91
N LEU A 118 -10.48 0.25 -6.36
CA LEU A 118 -9.87 -0.75 -5.48
C LEU A 118 -8.35 -0.63 -5.58
N ARG A 119 -7.67 -0.46 -4.45
CA ARG A 119 -6.20 -0.33 -4.40
C ARG A 119 -5.58 -1.65 -3.97
N CYS A 120 -4.41 -1.94 -4.52
CA CYS A 120 -3.55 -3.02 -4.05
C CYS A 120 -2.15 -2.47 -3.76
N TYR A 121 -1.61 -2.85 -2.61
CA TYR A 121 -0.24 -2.58 -2.21
C TYR A 121 0.47 -3.91 -1.96
N SER A 122 1.77 -3.98 -2.27
CA SER A 122 2.58 -5.13 -1.93
C SER A 122 3.93 -4.73 -1.39
N GLU A 123 4.51 -5.61 -0.58
CA GLU A 123 5.92 -5.57 -0.17
C GLU A 123 6.56 -6.91 -0.49
N ALA A 124 7.74 -6.88 -1.11
CA ALA A 124 8.48 -8.09 -1.47
C ALA A 124 9.99 -7.85 -1.49
N SER A 125 10.75 -8.92 -1.72
CA SER A 125 12.22 -8.88 -1.79
C SER A 125 12.78 -8.17 -3.02
N THR A 126 11.97 -8.04 -4.09
CA THR A 126 12.38 -7.36 -5.33
C THR A 126 11.22 -6.54 -5.92
N GLU A 127 11.58 -5.54 -6.71
CA GLU A 127 10.61 -4.66 -7.38
C GLU A 127 9.74 -5.43 -8.36
N SER A 128 10.35 -6.30 -9.17
CA SER A 128 9.62 -7.15 -10.11
C SER A 128 8.60 -8.05 -9.39
N ARG A 129 8.95 -8.61 -8.23
CA ARG A 129 8.04 -9.43 -7.44
C ARG A 129 6.88 -8.61 -6.86
N ALA A 130 7.17 -7.46 -6.25
CA ALA A 130 6.15 -6.58 -5.70
C ALA A 130 5.14 -6.15 -6.78
N THR A 131 5.64 -5.72 -7.94
CA THR A 131 4.79 -5.32 -9.08
C THR A 131 3.98 -6.49 -9.64
N ALA A 132 4.57 -7.68 -9.76
CA ALA A 132 3.85 -8.88 -10.22
C ALA A 132 2.70 -9.28 -9.29
N ILE A 133 2.91 -9.17 -7.97
CA ILE A 133 1.86 -9.40 -6.96
C ILE A 133 0.70 -8.43 -7.20
N VAL A 134 0.97 -7.12 -7.27
CA VAL A 134 -0.07 -6.10 -7.48
C VAL A 134 -0.86 -6.38 -8.75
N ALA A 135 -0.18 -6.60 -9.87
CA ALA A 135 -0.84 -6.87 -11.14
C ALA A 135 -1.73 -8.13 -11.09
N SER A 136 -1.22 -9.22 -10.51
CA SER A 136 -1.96 -10.48 -10.43
C SER A 136 -3.16 -10.41 -9.48
N VAL A 137 -3.03 -9.71 -8.34
CA VAL A 137 -4.12 -9.49 -7.38
C VAL A 137 -5.21 -8.61 -8.01
N LEU A 138 -4.86 -7.50 -8.65
CA LEU A 138 -5.84 -6.63 -9.30
C LEU A 138 -6.54 -7.33 -10.47
N ASN A 139 -5.83 -8.12 -11.28
CA ASN A 139 -6.47 -8.92 -12.34
C ASN A 139 -7.48 -9.92 -11.78
N SER A 140 -7.16 -10.55 -10.64
CA SER A 140 -8.06 -11.50 -9.98
C SER A 140 -9.31 -10.80 -9.42
N ALA A 141 -9.13 -9.61 -8.83
CA ALA A 141 -10.24 -8.78 -8.36
C ALA A 141 -11.14 -8.30 -9.51
N GLN A 142 -10.55 -7.90 -10.64
CA GLN A 142 -11.30 -7.51 -11.84
C GLN A 142 -12.12 -8.67 -12.40
N ALA A 143 -11.52 -9.87 -12.50
CA ALA A 143 -12.22 -11.07 -12.96
C ALA A 143 -13.39 -11.46 -12.04
N PHE A 144 -13.22 -11.31 -10.72
CA PHE A 144 -14.30 -11.54 -9.75
C PHE A 144 -15.51 -10.62 -10.00
N ALA A 145 -15.27 -9.34 -10.29
CA ALA A 145 -16.34 -8.39 -10.58
C ALA A 145 -17.10 -8.76 -11.88
N SER A 146 -16.37 -9.12 -12.95
CA SER A 146 -16.98 -9.48 -14.24
C SER A 146 -17.83 -10.75 -14.17
N ASN A 147 -17.37 -11.79 -13.47
CA ASN A 147 -18.06 -13.09 -13.38
C ASN A 147 -19.41 -13.04 -12.64
N THR A 148 -19.77 -11.92 -11.99
CA THR A 148 -21.09 -11.79 -11.37
C THR A 148 -22.10 -11.05 -12.25
N VAL A 149 -21.65 -10.36 -13.29
CA VAL A 149 -22.57 -9.64 -14.20
C VAL A 149 -23.32 -10.62 -15.11
N GLU A 150 -22.76 -11.80 -15.38
CA GLU A 150 -23.37 -12.83 -16.24
C GLU A 150 -24.37 -13.76 -15.52
N GLY A 151 -24.65 -13.53 -14.23
CA GLY A 151 -25.47 -14.41 -13.39
C GLY A 151 -26.89 -13.91 -13.08
N ILE A 152 -27.41 -12.92 -13.82
CA ILE A 152 -28.80 -12.41 -13.69
C ILE A 152 -29.64 -12.90 -14.87
#